data_AF-A0A5J9WUH5-F1
#
_entry.id   AF-A0A5J9WUH5-F1
#
_cell.length_a   1.000
_cell.length_b   1.000
_cell.length_c   1.000
_cell.angle_alpha   90.00
_cell.angle_beta   90.00
_cell.angle_gamma   90.00
#
_symmetry.space_group_name_H-M   'P 1'
#
loop_
_entity.id
_entity.type
_entity.pdbx_description
1 polymer ?
#
loop_
_entity_poly.entity_id
_entity_poly.type
_entity_poly.pdbx_seq_one_letter_code
_entity_poly.pdbx_strand_id
1 'polypeptide(L)'
;MAWNSVGLEVLYQVLGWVAFFAWSFSFYPQVLLNYKRKSVVGLNFDFLVLNLTKHSSYLIYNAALFFSPFIQRQYHDKYGDKEMIPVAANDVAFSLHAVTLTAITVFQVFIYERGTQKVSKICISISAIVWTAAIVCLIIAWPKGNWLWLIDVFKILIFLLILCELQFNTGWLSLDELFVGTSATVEFKLKFEVIMNFRRKSTIGWSIGNILLDLTGGVLNFGQMGVQSIDQHTLVNFYGNIGKTLLSLETVFFDVLFIIQHYVLYPVKRDENGKAIISERVAPLIRPSDKPEEDNV
;
A
#
# COMPACT_ATOMS: atom_id res chain seq x y z
N MET A 1 -7.47 21.89 -21.04
CA MET A 1 -6.32 21.42 -21.81
C MET A 1 -6.77 20.18 -22.57
N ALA A 2 -6.60 20.15 -23.90
CA ALA A 2 -7.18 19.09 -24.73
C ALA A 2 -6.13 18.01 -24.98
N TRP A 3 -6.51 16.76 -24.76
CA TRP A 3 -5.77 15.59 -25.23
C TRP A 3 -5.45 15.72 -26.72
N ASN A 4 -4.26 15.27 -27.13
CA ASN A 4 -3.90 15.25 -28.55
C ASN A 4 -4.65 14.12 -29.29
N SER A 5 -5.00 13.05 -28.58
CA SER A 5 -5.77 11.93 -29.10
C SER A 5 -6.94 11.55 -28.20
N VAL A 6 -8.16 11.58 -28.76
CA VAL A 6 -9.38 11.11 -28.10
C VAL A 6 -9.27 9.63 -27.70
N GLY A 7 -8.57 8.81 -28.50
CA GLY A 7 -8.34 7.40 -28.17
C GLY A 7 -7.47 7.23 -26.91
N LEU A 8 -6.44 8.06 -26.76
CA LEU A 8 -5.59 8.04 -25.56
C LEU A 8 -6.33 8.59 -24.34
N GLU A 9 -7.18 9.61 -24.51
CA GLU A 9 -8.06 10.11 -23.45
C GLU A 9 -8.98 9.02 -22.90
N VAL A 10 -9.70 8.33 -23.79
CA VAL A 10 -10.62 7.25 -23.39
C VAL A 10 -9.85 6.12 -22.72
N LEU A 11 -8.72 5.70 -23.30
CA LEU A 11 -7.88 4.66 -22.73
C LEU A 11 -7.38 5.05 -21.33
N TYR A 12 -6.93 6.29 -21.14
CA TYR A 12 -6.51 6.82 -19.85
C TYR A 12 -7.61 6.72 -18.78
N GLN A 13 -8.83 7.13 -19.13
CA GLN A 13 -9.97 7.05 -18.21
C GLN A 13 -10.31 5.59 -17.87
N VAL A 14 -10.36 4.70 -18.86
CA VAL A 14 -10.67 3.28 -18.67
C VAL A 14 -9.63 2.62 -17.77
N LEU A 15 -8.33 2.80 -18.05
CA LEU A 15 -7.25 2.24 -17.24
C LEU A 15 -7.35 2.71 -15.78
N GLY A 16 -7.57 4.02 -15.57
CA GLY A 16 -7.67 4.59 -14.24
C GLY A 16 -8.84 4.08 -13.41
N TRP A 17 -10.03 3.99 -14.01
CA TRP A 17 -11.21 3.50 -13.29
C TRP A 17 -11.17 2.00 -13.03
N VAL A 18 -10.67 1.19 -13.98
CA VAL A 18 -10.49 -0.25 -13.74
C VAL A 18 -9.44 -0.48 -12.65
N ALA A 19 -8.34 0.28 -12.65
CA ALA A 19 -7.35 0.23 -11.57
C ALA A 19 -7.96 0.57 -10.21
N PHE A 20 -8.76 1.64 -10.14
CA PHE A 20 -9.48 2.04 -8.92
C PHE A 20 -10.35 0.91 -8.38
N PHE A 21 -11.16 0.25 -9.22
CA PHE A 21 -12.02 -0.85 -8.75
C PHE A 21 -11.20 -2.06 -8.31
N ALA A 22 -10.18 -2.45 -9.09
CA ALA A 22 -9.31 -3.58 -8.78
C ALA A 22 -8.64 -3.40 -7.41
N TRP A 23 -8.05 -2.23 -7.15
CA TRP A 23 -7.48 -1.91 -5.85
C TRP A 23 -8.53 -1.74 -4.75
N SER A 24 -9.67 -1.10 -5.00
CA SER A 24 -10.69 -0.90 -3.96
C SER A 24 -11.15 -2.24 -3.37
N PHE A 25 -11.35 -3.27 -4.20
CA PHE A 25 -11.73 -4.60 -3.71
C PHE A 25 -10.69 -5.23 -2.77
N SER A 26 -9.40 -4.88 -2.88
CA SER A 26 -8.35 -5.45 -2.03
C SER A 26 -8.39 -4.96 -0.58
N PHE A 27 -9.07 -3.83 -0.29
CA PHE A 27 -9.19 -3.27 1.06
C PHE A 27 -10.26 -3.96 1.92
N TYR A 28 -11.31 -4.50 1.30
CA TYR A 28 -12.46 -5.08 2.01
C TYR A 28 -12.17 -6.35 2.83
N PRO A 29 -11.34 -7.31 2.39
CA PRO A 29 -11.10 -8.55 3.11
C PRO A 29 -10.71 -8.34 4.58
N GLN A 30 -9.83 -7.38 4.88
CA GLN A 30 -9.40 -7.11 6.25
C GLN A 30 -10.54 -6.53 7.11
N VAL A 31 -11.29 -5.56 6.57
CA VAL A 31 -12.43 -4.94 7.27
C VAL A 31 -13.50 -5.99 7.60
N LEU A 32 -13.81 -6.85 6.64
CA LEU A 32 -14.80 -7.93 6.80
C LEU A 32 -14.30 -9.01 7.76
N LEU A 33 -13.02 -9.35 7.72
CA LEU A 33 -12.42 -10.33 8.64
C LEU A 33 -12.50 -9.85 10.09
N ASN A 34 -12.13 -8.59 10.34
CA ASN A 34 -12.25 -7.97 11.66
C ASN A 34 -13.71 -7.96 12.14
N TYR A 35 -14.64 -7.60 11.24
CA TYR A 35 -16.07 -7.58 11.56
C TYR A 35 -16.63 -8.96 11.91
N LYS A 36 -16.20 -10.02 11.20
CA LYS A 36 -16.62 -11.41 11.45
C LYS A 36 -16.02 -11.97 12.74
N ARG A 37 -14.73 -11.73 12.98
CA ARG A 37 -14.02 -12.25 14.16
C ARG A 37 -14.27 -11.46 15.44
N LYS A 38 -14.76 -10.21 15.32
CA LYS A 38 -14.86 -9.23 16.43
C LYS A 38 -13.53 -9.07 17.19
N SER A 39 -12.42 -9.27 16.47
CA SER A 39 -11.07 -9.25 17.00
C SER A 39 -10.15 -8.71 15.91
N VAL A 40 -9.21 -7.85 16.30
CA VAL A 40 -8.14 -7.31 15.45
C VAL A 40 -6.79 -7.95 15.79
N VAL A 41 -6.77 -9.03 16.59
CA VAL A 41 -5.55 -9.74 16.94
C VAL A 41 -4.90 -10.32 15.68
N GLY A 42 -3.68 -9.84 15.41
CA GLY A 42 -2.87 -10.22 14.25
C GLY A 42 -2.74 -9.12 13.22
N LEU A 43 -3.50 -8.02 13.35
CA LEU A 43 -3.34 -6.82 12.55
C LEU A 43 -2.10 -6.04 13.02
N ASN A 44 -1.22 -5.66 12.11
CA ASN A 44 -0.10 -4.80 12.44
C ASN A 44 -0.58 -3.34 12.60
N PHE A 45 -0.62 -2.83 13.84
CA PHE A 45 -1.08 -1.47 14.13
C PHE A 45 -0.15 -0.38 13.60
N ASP A 46 1.15 -0.65 13.47
CA ASP A 46 2.09 0.31 12.88
C ASP A 46 1.79 0.50 11.39
N PHE A 47 1.60 -0.61 10.67
CA PHE A 47 1.19 -0.60 9.28
C PHE A 47 -0.14 0.15 9.10
N LEU A 48 -1.10 -0.03 10.02
CA LEU A 48 -2.38 0.66 9.96
C LEU A 48 -2.24 2.19 10.13
N VAL A 49 -1.45 2.65 11.09
CA VAL A 49 -1.22 4.08 11.36
C VAL A 49 -0.42 4.74 10.23
N LEU A 50 0.62 4.07 9.72
CA LEU A 50 1.40 4.55 8.58
C LEU A 50 0.54 4.64 7.32
N ASN A 51 -0.30 3.63 7.04
CA ASN A 51 -1.24 3.69 5.92
C ASN A 51 -2.24 4.83 6.04
N LEU A 52 -2.81 5.06 7.23
CA LEU A 52 -3.72 6.19 7.43
C LEU A 52 -3.02 7.52 7.13
N THR A 53 -1.78 7.69 7.62
CA THR A 53 -0.98 8.90 7.40
C THR A 53 -0.61 9.08 5.92
N LYS A 54 -0.18 8.01 5.25
CA LYS A 54 0.15 7.97 3.82
C LYS A 54 -1.06 8.29 2.95
N HIS A 55 -2.17 7.57 3.13
CA HIS A 55 -3.37 7.77 2.32
C HIS A 55 -4.01 9.14 2.57
N SER A 56 -3.95 9.67 3.80
CA SER A 56 -4.44 11.02 4.09
C SER A 56 -3.58 12.09 3.40
N SER A 57 -2.25 11.96 3.47
CA SER A 57 -1.32 12.84 2.73
C SER A 57 -1.57 12.76 1.22
N TYR A 58 -1.79 11.56 0.70
CA TYR A 58 -2.07 11.34 -0.72
C TYR A 58 -3.42 11.93 -1.15
N LEU A 59 -4.45 11.83 -0.32
CA LEU A 59 -5.74 12.48 -0.54
C LEU A 59 -5.61 14.00 -0.55
N ILE A 60 -4.85 14.59 0.38
CA ILE A 60 -4.60 16.04 0.41
C ILE A 60 -3.91 16.47 -0.89
N TYR A 61 -2.85 15.77 -1.31
CA TYR A 61 -2.16 16.04 -2.56
C TYR A 61 -3.11 15.96 -3.78
N ASN A 62 -3.84 14.85 -3.92
CA ASN A 62 -4.73 14.64 -5.07
C ASN A 62 -5.88 15.64 -5.08
N ALA A 63 -6.58 15.82 -3.95
CA ALA A 63 -7.72 16.72 -3.87
C ALA A 63 -7.32 18.18 -4.09
N ALA A 64 -6.20 18.63 -3.51
CA ALA A 64 -5.74 20.00 -3.68
C ALA A 64 -5.35 20.29 -5.14
N LEU A 65 -4.57 19.41 -5.77
CA LEU A 65 -4.12 19.59 -7.15
C LEU A 65 -5.26 19.39 -8.18
N PHE A 66 -6.24 18.54 -7.87
CA PHE A 66 -7.38 18.26 -8.74
C PHE A 66 -8.48 19.34 -8.66
N PHE A 67 -8.82 19.83 -7.47
CA PHE A 67 -9.95 20.75 -7.29
C PHE A 67 -9.57 22.23 -7.28
N SER A 68 -8.35 22.61 -6.90
CA SER A 68 -7.97 24.02 -6.74
C SER A 68 -7.47 24.64 -8.05
N PRO A 69 -8.22 25.55 -8.70
CA PRO A 69 -7.75 26.22 -9.91
C PRO A 69 -6.52 27.09 -9.62
N PHE A 70 -6.37 27.57 -8.38
CA PHE A 70 -5.22 28.35 -7.95
C PHE A 70 -3.93 27.52 -7.98
N ILE A 71 -3.97 26.29 -7.46
CA ILE A 71 -2.80 25.40 -7.45
C ILE A 71 -2.49 24.92 -8.88
N GLN A 72 -3.52 24.66 -9.68
CA GLN A 72 -3.35 24.30 -11.10
C GLN A 72 -2.67 25.43 -11.89
N ARG A 73 -3.06 26.69 -11.65
CA ARG A 73 -2.38 27.84 -12.25
C ARG A 73 -0.91 27.89 -11.87
N GLN A 74 -0.58 27.77 -10.58
CA GLN A 74 0.82 27.73 -10.14
C GLN A 74 1.59 26.56 -10.76
N TYR A 75 0.93 25.42 -10.96
CA TYR A 75 1.53 24.27 -11.63
C TYR A 75 1.87 24.60 -13.09
N HIS A 76 0.94 25.21 -13.83
CA HIS A 76 1.18 25.63 -15.22
C HIS A 76 2.23 26.74 -15.32
N ASP A 77 2.31 27.65 -14.36
CA ASP A 77 3.38 28.65 -14.28
C ASP A 77 4.77 27.98 -14.14
N LYS A 78 4.85 26.81 -13.48
CA LYS A 78 6.10 26.07 -13.24
C LYS A 78 6.47 25.11 -14.37
N TYR A 79 5.50 24.37 -14.92
CA TYR A 79 5.73 23.28 -15.87
C TYR A 79 5.29 23.60 -17.31
N GLY A 80 4.57 24.71 -17.51
CA GLY A 80 4.05 25.17 -18.79
C GLY A 80 2.54 24.96 -18.95
N ASP A 81 1.90 25.88 -19.67
CA ASP A 81 0.44 25.87 -19.94
C ASP A 81 -0.03 24.70 -20.82
N LYS A 82 0.88 23.95 -21.42
CA LYS A 82 0.58 22.75 -22.21
C LYS A 82 0.73 21.46 -21.41
N GLU A 83 1.26 21.55 -20.20
CA GLU A 83 1.47 20.39 -19.34
C GLU A 83 0.19 20.06 -18.57
N MET A 84 -0.34 18.86 -18.74
CA MET A 84 -1.52 18.39 -18.04
C MET A 84 -1.23 18.18 -16.56
N ILE A 85 -2.28 18.32 -15.75
CA ILE A 85 -2.23 18.03 -14.33
C ILE A 85 -2.01 16.51 -14.15
N PRO A 86 -1.08 16.09 -13.26
CA PRO A 86 -0.69 14.69 -13.12
C PRO A 86 -1.64 13.87 -12.23
N VAL A 87 -2.85 14.38 -11.99
CA VAL A 87 -3.87 13.81 -11.09
C VAL A 87 -5.19 13.74 -11.82
N ALA A 88 -5.81 12.55 -11.79
CA ALA A 88 -7.14 12.30 -12.34
C ALA A 88 -8.20 12.08 -11.25
N ALA A 89 -9.46 12.05 -11.67
CA ALA A 89 -10.60 11.82 -10.78
C ALA A 89 -10.52 10.47 -10.06
N ASN A 90 -10.02 9.43 -10.73
CA ASN A 90 -9.85 8.11 -10.13
C ASN A 90 -8.77 8.10 -9.02
N ASP A 91 -7.77 8.98 -9.09
CA ASP A 91 -6.75 9.11 -8.03
C ASP A 91 -7.34 9.71 -6.75
N VAL A 92 -8.21 10.72 -6.90
CA VAL A 92 -8.98 11.30 -5.79
C VAL A 92 -9.93 10.25 -5.21
N ALA A 93 -10.67 9.54 -6.06
CA ALA A 93 -11.59 8.49 -5.63
C ALA A 93 -10.87 7.37 -4.86
N PHE A 94 -9.73 6.90 -5.38
CA PHE A 94 -8.89 5.88 -4.74
C PHE A 94 -8.39 6.34 -3.38
N SER A 95 -7.78 7.52 -3.31
CA SER A 95 -7.21 8.05 -2.06
C SER A 95 -8.28 8.31 -1.01
N LEU A 96 -9.46 8.81 -1.39
CA LEU A 96 -10.59 8.97 -0.49
C LEU A 96 -11.06 7.61 0.05
N HIS A 97 -11.26 6.64 -0.83
CA HIS A 97 -11.69 5.28 -0.46
C HIS A 97 -10.70 4.62 0.49
N ALA A 98 -9.39 4.71 0.20
CA ALA A 98 -8.34 4.16 1.03
C ALA A 98 -8.33 4.79 2.43
N VAL A 99 -8.47 6.12 2.55
CA VAL A 99 -8.62 6.81 3.84
C VAL A 99 -9.85 6.31 4.58
N THR A 100 -11.00 6.20 3.92
CA THR A 100 -12.25 5.74 4.55
C THR A 100 -12.11 4.31 5.10
N LEU A 101 -11.63 3.37 4.30
CA LEU A 101 -11.49 1.96 4.70
C LEU A 101 -10.43 1.79 5.80
N THR A 102 -9.35 2.56 5.74
CA THR A 102 -8.32 2.57 6.78
C THR A 102 -8.87 3.17 8.08
N ALA A 103 -9.63 4.26 8.01
CA ALA A 103 -10.29 4.86 9.17
C ALA A 103 -11.33 3.91 9.81
N ILE A 104 -12.09 3.17 9.00
CA ILE A 104 -12.98 2.10 9.49
C ILE A 104 -12.17 1.03 10.23
N THR A 105 -11.02 0.63 9.69
CA THR A 105 -10.15 -0.36 10.33
C THR A 105 -9.56 0.16 11.64
N VAL A 106 -9.16 1.44 11.69
CA VAL A 106 -8.74 2.12 12.93
C VAL A 106 -9.87 2.15 13.95
N PHE A 107 -11.10 2.47 13.52
CA PHE A 107 -12.27 2.41 14.38
C PHE A 107 -12.49 0.99 14.94
N GLN A 108 -12.33 -0.04 14.12
CA GLN A 108 -12.39 -1.45 14.56
C GLN A 108 -11.36 -1.76 15.66
N VAL A 109 -10.15 -1.18 15.61
CA VAL A 109 -9.12 -1.35 16.65
C VAL A 109 -9.56 -0.77 18.01
N PHE A 110 -10.42 0.25 18.02
CA PHE A 110 -10.95 0.82 19.26
C PHE A 110 -12.10 -0.01 19.87
N ILE A 111 -12.89 -0.71 19.05
CA ILE A 111 -14.09 -1.42 19.51
C ILE A 111 -13.90 -2.93 19.69
N TYR A 112 -12.94 -3.54 19.00
CA TYR A 112 -12.74 -5.00 19.01
C TYR A 112 -11.56 -5.43 19.88
N GLU A 113 -11.51 -6.72 20.19
CA GLU A 113 -10.42 -7.27 20.98
C GLU A 113 -9.09 -7.12 20.25
N ARG A 114 -8.13 -6.44 20.89
CA ARG A 114 -6.78 -6.17 20.38
C ARG A 114 -5.66 -6.90 21.13
N GLY A 115 -6.01 -7.63 22.18
CA GLY A 115 -5.02 -8.26 23.08
C GLY A 115 -4.04 -7.24 23.64
N THR A 116 -2.75 -7.58 23.63
CA THR A 116 -1.64 -6.74 24.13
C THR A 116 -0.97 -5.89 23.05
N GLN A 117 -1.47 -5.93 21.81
CA GLN A 117 -0.88 -5.22 20.67
C GLN A 117 -0.99 -3.71 20.85
N LYS A 118 0.10 -3.00 20.57
CA LYS A 118 0.21 -1.54 20.68
C LYS A 118 0.96 -1.01 19.46
N VAL A 119 0.69 0.26 19.12
CA VAL A 119 1.48 0.99 18.13
C VAL A 119 2.88 1.23 18.72
N SER A 120 3.93 0.99 17.95
CA SER A 120 5.30 1.23 18.36
C SER A 120 5.55 2.72 18.54
N LYS A 121 6.44 3.06 19.49
CA LYS A 121 6.85 4.44 19.73
C LYS A 121 7.50 5.06 18.47
N ILE A 122 8.20 4.25 17.68
CA ILE A 122 8.81 4.68 16.42
C ILE A 122 7.73 5.12 15.43
N CYS A 123 6.70 4.29 15.21
CA CYS A 123 5.59 4.63 14.32
C CYS A 123 4.84 5.89 14.77
N ILE A 124 4.61 6.04 16.08
CA ILE A 124 3.99 7.25 16.65
C ILE A 124 4.87 8.47 16.37
N SER A 125 6.17 8.38 16.64
CA SER A 125 7.12 9.48 16.42
C SER A 125 7.20 9.87 14.94
N ILE A 126 7.29 8.91 14.02
CA ILE A 126 7.31 9.19 12.57
C ILE A 126 6.03 9.92 12.16
N SER A 127 4.87 9.40 12.57
CA SER A 127 3.58 10.02 12.24
C SER A 127 3.45 11.43 12.82
N ALA A 128 3.89 11.63 14.07
CA ALA A 128 3.87 12.94 14.71
C ALA A 128 4.80 13.94 14.00
N ILE A 129 6.00 13.52 13.59
CA ILE A 129 6.95 14.36 12.83
C ILE A 129 6.34 14.77 11.49
N VAL A 130 5.75 13.82 10.76
CA VAL A 130 5.13 14.09 9.45
C VAL A 130 4.00 15.12 9.58
N TRP A 131 3.06 14.92 10.52
CA TRP A 131 1.95 15.85 10.69
C TRP A 131 2.39 17.21 11.25
N THR A 132 3.40 17.24 12.13
CA THR A 132 3.97 18.50 12.62
C THR A 132 4.64 19.26 11.48
N ALA A 133 5.43 18.58 10.65
CA ALA A 133 6.06 19.19 9.47
C ALA A 133 5.00 19.74 8.50
N ALA A 134 3.92 18.99 8.24
CA ALA A 134 2.82 19.44 7.41
C ALA A 134 2.15 20.72 7.95
N ILE A 135 1.92 20.80 9.26
CA ILE A 135 1.37 22.00 9.92
C ILE A 135 2.32 23.20 9.79
N VAL A 136 3.62 22.99 10.04
CA VAL A 136 4.63 24.06 9.89
C VAL A 136 4.68 24.56 8.45
N CYS A 137 4.70 23.67 7.47
CA CYS A 137 4.70 24.03 6.05
C CYS A 137 3.40 24.75 5.65
N LEU A 138 2.24 24.37 6.21
CA LEU A 138 0.99 25.08 5.99
C LEU A 138 1.08 26.53 6.51
N ILE A 139 1.60 26.74 7.72
CA ILE A 139 1.78 28.08 8.31
C ILE A 139 2.74 28.92 7.46
N ILE A 140 3.80 28.33 6.90
CA ILE A 140 4.75 29.04 6.03
C ILE A 140 4.15 29.38 4.66
N ALA A 141 3.37 28.46 4.08
CA ALA A 141 2.78 28.63 2.76
C ALA A 141 1.63 29.66 2.75
N TRP A 142 0.86 29.72 3.84
CA TRP A 142 -0.36 30.52 3.94
C TRP A 142 -0.17 32.02 3.61
N PRO A 143 0.80 32.75 4.21
CA PRO A 143 0.93 34.20 3.98
C PRO A 143 1.44 34.53 2.59
N LYS A 144 2.23 33.63 1.98
CA LYS A 144 2.87 33.85 0.66
C LYS A 144 1.99 33.36 -0.50
N GLY A 145 0.94 32.60 -0.21
CA GLY A 145 0.13 31.94 -1.24
C GLY A 145 0.89 30.87 -2.03
N ASN A 146 1.98 30.32 -1.49
CA ASN A 146 2.83 29.33 -2.17
C ASN A 146 2.25 27.91 -2.02
N TRP A 147 1.02 27.71 -2.49
CA TRP A 147 0.28 26.48 -2.31
C TRP A 147 0.87 25.30 -3.09
N LEU A 148 1.36 25.51 -4.31
CA LEU A 148 2.05 24.45 -5.06
C LEU A 148 3.29 23.93 -4.31
N TRP A 149 4.04 24.81 -3.64
CA TRP A 149 5.18 24.40 -2.81
C TRP A 149 4.74 23.50 -1.64
N LEU A 150 3.62 23.84 -0.99
CA LEU A 150 3.06 22.99 0.06
C LEU A 150 2.69 21.60 -0.48
N ILE A 151 2.09 21.54 -1.66
CA ILE A 151 1.75 20.26 -2.32
C ILE A 151 3.00 19.47 -2.73
N ASP A 152 4.06 20.15 -3.18
CA ASP A 152 5.36 19.54 -3.42
C ASP A 152 5.99 18.97 -2.13
N VAL A 153 5.77 19.59 -0.97
CA VAL A 153 6.16 19.02 0.33
C VAL A 153 5.37 17.76 0.64
N PHE A 154 4.05 17.76 0.46
CA PHE A 154 3.23 16.54 0.65
C PHE A 154 3.70 15.40 -0.27
N LYS A 155 4.09 15.72 -1.51
CA LYS A 155 4.67 14.75 -2.44
C LYS A 155 5.94 14.08 -1.88
N ILE A 156 6.83 14.86 -1.26
CA ILE A 156 8.03 14.34 -0.59
C ILE A 156 7.65 13.51 0.65
N LEU A 157 6.69 13.97 1.45
CA LEU A 157 6.22 13.21 2.62
C LEU A 157 5.65 11.85 2.22
N ILE A 158 4.85 11.78 1.15
CA ILE A 158 4.31 10.53 0.62
C ILE A 158 5.44 9.59 0.18
N PHE A 159 6.44 10.09 -0.54
CA PHE A 159 7.63 9.33 -0.92
C PHE A 159 8.31 8.71 0.30
N LEU A 160 8.59 9.52 1.34
CA LEU A 160 9.24 9.06 2.56
C LEU A 160 8.37 8.05 3.34
N LEU A 161 7.05 8.24 3.37
CA LEU A 161 6.13 7.32 4.01
C LEU A 161 6.06 5.97 3.31
N ILE A 162 6.09 5.94 1.97
CA ILE A 162 6.18 4.70 1.19
C ILE A 162 7.49 3.96 1.52
N LEU A 163 8.62 4.68 1.56
CA LEU A 163 9.89 4.07 1.96
C LEU A 163 9.89 3.56 3.41
N CYS A 164 9.28 4.31 4.33
CA CYS A 164 9.12 3.86 5.72
C CYS A 164 8.25 2.61 5.78
N GLU A 165 7.11 2.57 5.11
CA GLU A 165 6.24 1.40 5.07
C GLU A 165 6.95 0.19 4.47
N LEU A 166 7.67 0.37 3.37
CA LEU A 166 8.54 -0.64 2.79
C LEU A 166 9.49 -1.17 3.86
N GLN A 167 10.17 -0.30 4.60
CA GLN A 167 11.09 -0.67 5.67
C GLN A 167 10.40 -1.40 6.84
N PHE A 168 9.19 -0.99 7.25
CA PHE A 168 8.42 -1.66 8.31
C PHE A 168 7.92 -3.05 7.86
N ASN A 169 7.54 -3.19 6.60
CA ASN A 169 7.07 -4.46 6.03
C ASN A 169 8.21 -5.44 5.72
N THR A 170 9.38 -4.92 5.34
CA THR A 170 10.60 -5.68 5.03
C THR A 170 11.48 -5.89 6.25
N GLY A 171 11.33 -5.16 7.35
CA GLY A 171 12.18 -5.31 8.54
C GLY A 171 13.66 -5.00 8.29
N TRP A 172 13.94 -4.11 7.34
CA TRP A 172 15.27 -3.85 6.76
C TRP A 172 16.22 -3.03 7.65
N LEU A 173 15.76 -2.55 8.81
CA LEU A 173 16.57 -1.75 9.74
C LEU A 173 16.08 -2.02 11.16
N SER A 174 16.64 -3.03 11.79
CA SER A 174 16.88 -2.91 13.22
C SER A 174 18.16 -2.07 13.37
N LEU A 175 18.10 -1.01 14.18
CA LEU A 175 19.21 -0.05 14.41
C LEU A 175 20.44 -0.69 15.07
N ASP A 176 20.40 -1.99 15.34
CA ASP A 176 21.50 -2.83 15.80
C ASP A 176 22.45 -3.27 14.67
N GLU A 177 21.99 -3.37 13.42
CA GLU A 177 22.82 -3.84 12.29
C GLU A 177 23.81 -2.78 11.76
N LEU A 178 23.67 -1.50 12.12
CA LEU A 178 24.59 -0.44 11.65
C LEU A 178 25.91 -0.38 12.45
N PHE A 179 26.02 -1.07 13.59
CA PHE A 179 27.21 -0.99 14.47
C PHE A 179 28.00 -2.30 14.63
N VAL A 180 27.57 -3.42 14.05
CA VAL A 180 28.30 -4.69 14.19
C VAL A 180 28.66 -5.22 12.81
N GLY A 181 29.86 -4.86 12.36
CA GLY A 181 30.49 -5.54 11.24
C GLY A 181 30.81 -6.98 11.63
N THR A 182 30.12 -7.97 11.05
CA THR A 182 30.69 -9.30 10.78
C THR A 182 29.84 -10.09 9.79
N SER A 183 30.56 -10.61 8.80
CA SER A 183 30.27 -11.58 7.74
C SER A 183 29.04 -12.50 7.83
N ALA A 184 28.44 -12.68 6.64
CA ALA A 184 27.82 -13.90 6.12
C ALA A 184 26.42 -14.32 6.64
N THR A 185 25.40 -13.54 6.28
CA THR A 185 24.23 -14.01 5.50
C THR A 185 23.49 -12.77 5.01
N VAL A 186 23.45 -12.55 3.70
CA VAL A 186 22.59 -11.52 3.10
C VAL A 186 21.15 -12.03 3.19
N GLU A 187 20.50 -11.89 4.34
CA GLU A 187 19.05 -12.03 4.42
C GLU A 187 18.42 -10.73 3.90
N PHE A 188 18.18 -10.70 2.59
CA PHE A 188 17.29 -9.73 1.97
C PHE A 188 15.88 -9.99 2.53
N LYS A 189 15.51 -9.30 3.60
CA LYS A 189 14.18 -9.44 4.19
C LYS A 189 13.17 -8.75 3.26
N LEU A 190 12.57 -9.49 2.33
CA LEU A 190 11.38 -9.04 1.59
C LEU A 190 10.17 -9.05 2.53
N LYS A 191 9.08 -8.34 2.18
CA LYS A 191 7.79 -8.27 2.89
C LYS A 191 7.54 -9.56 3.71
N PHE A 192 7.33 -9.45 5.02
CA PHE A 192 7.29 -10.58 5.98
C PHE A 192 6.60 -11.86 5.45
N GLU A 193 5.51 -11.70 4.70
CA GLU A 193 4.78 -12.78 4.02
C GLU A 193 5.62 -13.57 2.99
N VAL A 194 6.45 -12.90 2.17
CA VAL A 194 7.39 -13.51 1.21
C VAL A 194 8.38 -14.42 1.94
N ILE A 195 8.91 -13.96 3.08
CA ILE A 195 9.83 -14.75 3.92
C ILE A 195 9.09 -15.92 4.54
N MET A 196 7.88 -15.71 5.06
CA MET A 196 7.10 -16.80 5.66
C MET A 196 6.77 -17.87 4.63
N ASN A 197 6.37 -17.50 3.42
CA ASN A 197 6.17 -18.44 2.32
C ASN A 197 7.46 -19.20 2.00
N PHE A 198 8.60 -18.50 1.97
CA PHE A 198 9.91 -19.12 1.75
C PHE A 198 10.31 -20.09 2.88
N ARG A 199 10.06 -19.73 4.14
CA ARG A 199 10.37 -20.55 5.32
C ARG A 199 9.46 -21.77 5.44
N ARG A 200 8.16 -21.59 5.18
CA ARG A 200 7.15 -22.67 5.23
C ARG A 200 7.14 -23.54 3.97
N LYS A 201 7.78 -23.07 2.89
CA LYS A 201 7.71 -23.69 1.55
C LYS A 201 6.26 -23.92 1.10
N SER A 202 5.38 -23.00 1.46
CA SER A 202 3.93 -23.10 1.24
C SER A 202 3.33 -21.71 1.14
N THR A 203 2.38 -21.54 0.21
CA THR A 203 1.58 -20.33 0.01
C THR A 203 0.13 -20.54 0.46
N ILE A 204 -0.15 -21.53 1.30
CA ILE A 204 -1.48 -21.76 1.86
C ILE A 204 -1.72 -20.75 3.00
N GLY A 205 -2.81 -19.98 2.93
CA GLY A 205 -3.18 -19.01 3.97
C GLY A 205 -3.77 -17.67 3.48
N TRP A 206 -3.78 -17.43 2.17
CA TRP A 206 -4.19 -16.16 1.56
C TRP A 206 -4.81 -16.42 0.18
N SER A 207 -5.66 -15.48 -0.27
CA SER A 207 -6.35 -15.60 -1.56
C SER A 207 -5.47 -15.10 -2.70
N ILE A 208 -5.07 -16.01 -3.62
CA ILE A 208 -4.34 -15.64 -4.84
C ILE A 208 -5.09 -14.59 -5.67
N GLY A 209 -6.43 -14.63 -5.63
CA GLY A 209 -7.27 -13.66 -6.34
C GLY A 209 -7.04 -12.22 -5.89
N ASN A 210 -6.76 -11.98 -4.60
CA ASN A 210 -6.48 -10.63 -4.11
C ASN A 210 -5.17 -10.08 -4.69
N ILE A 211 -4.16 -10.93 -4.83
CA ILE A 211 -2.85 -10.57 -5.42
C ILE A 211 -3.02 -10.26 -6.90
N LEU A 212 -3.80 -11.07 -7.62
CA LEU A 212 -4.04 -10.83 -9.04
C LEU A 212 -4.81 -9.54 -9.27
N LEU A 213 -5.76 -9.21 -8.39
CA LEU A 213 -6.47 -7.93 -8.41
C LEU A 213 -5.52 -6.77 -8.07
N ASP A 214 -4.65 -6.92 -7.07
CA ASP A 214 -3.67 -5.90 -6.68
C ASP A 214 -2.67 -5.64 -7.82
N LEU A 215 -2.15 -6.70 -8.45
CA LEU A 215 -1.27 -6.62 -9.61
C LEU A 215 -1.97 -5.94 -10.79
N THR A 216 -3.22 -6.33 -11.06
CA THR A 216 -4.03 -5.72 -12.13
C THR A 216 -4.19 -4.23 -11.86
N GLY A 217 -4.51 -3.84 -10.62
CA GLY A 217 -4.57 -2.44 -10.20
C GLY A 217 -3.25 -1.71 -10.46
N GLY A 218 -2.13 -2.27 -10.00
CA GLY A 218 -0.79 -1.67 -10.17
C GLY A 218 -0.37 -1.51 -11.64
N VAL A 219 -0.56 -2.54 -12.47
CA VAL A 219 -0.22 -2.49 -13.90
C VAL A 219 -1.08 -1.47 -14.64
N LEU A 220 -2.39 -1.48 -14.42
CA LEU A 220 -3.30 -0.55 -15.10
C LEU A 220 -3.08 0.90 -14.64
N ASN A 221 -2.80 1.11 -13.36
CA ASN A 221 -2.52 2.43 -12.81
C ASN A 221 -1.20 3.02 -13.35
N PHE A 222 -0.16 2.19 -13.48
CA PHE A 222 1.09 2.58 -14.15
C PHE A 222 0.88 2.81 -15.65
N GLY A 223 0.08 1.95 -16.30
CA GLY A 223 -0.32 2.10 -17.70
C GLY A 223 -1.07 3.40 -17.97
N GLN A 224 -1.97 3.82 -17.08
CA GLN A 224 -2.67 5.11 -17.16
C GLN A 224 -1.65 6.27 -17.24
N MET A 225 -0.61 6.25 -16.41
CA MET A 225 0.45 7.26 -16.46
C MET A 225 1.23 7.18 -17.78
N GLY A 226 1.54 5.97 -18.25
CA GLY A 226 2.18 5.78 -19.55
C GLY A 226 1.39 6.40 -20.71
N VAL A 227 0.06 6.23 -20.73
CA VAL A 227 -0.81 6.81 -21.77
C VAL A 227 -0.75 8.33 -21.80
N GLN A 228 -0.80 8.97 -20.63
CA GLN A 228 -0.66 10.43 -20.55
C GLN A 228 0.73 10.89 -21.01
N SER A 229 1.80 10.16 -20.65
CA SER A 229 3.15 10.50 -21.13
C SER A 229 3.31 10.36 -22.64
N ILE A 230 2.66 9.36 -23.23
CA ILE A 230 2.65 9.15 -24.68
C ILE A 230 1.93 10.30 -25.37
N ASP A 231 0.77 10.74 -24.87
CA ASP A 231 0.01 11.85 -25.45
C ASP A 231 0.77 13.18 -25.36
N GLN A 232 1.45 13.43 -24.24
CA GLN A 232 2.12 14.70 -23.95
C GLN A 232 3.61 14.73 -24.36
N HIS A 233 4.18 13.60 -24.79
CA HIS A 233 5.62 13.44 -25.06
C HIS A 233 6.52 13.87 -23.89
N THR A 234 6.08 13.64 -22.65
CA THR A 234 6.76 14.07 -21.43
C THR A 234 6.54 13.08 -20.28
N LEU A 235 7.49 13.03 -19.33
CA LEU A 235 7.41 12.20 -18.13
C LEU A 235 7.02 13.01 -16.88
N VAL A 236 6.52 14.23 -17.05
CA VAL A 236 6.16 15.11 -15.93
C VAL A 236 5.14 14.48 -15.00
N ASN A 237 4.19 13.71 -15.52
CA ASN A 237 3.22 13.00 -14.70
C ASN A 237 3.84 11.95 -13.75
N PHE A 238 4.92 11.26 -14.14
CA PHE A 238 5.58 10.23 -13.33
C PHE A 238 6.23 10.79 -12.06
N TYR A 239 6.96 11.90 -12.17
CA TYR A 239 7.55 12.55 -11.00
C TYR A 239 6.60 13.58 -10.37
N GLY A 240 5.63 14.09 -11.14
CA GLY A 240 4.57 14.97 -10.69
C GLY A 240 3.68 14.29 -9.66
N ASN A 241 3.30 13.03 -9.94
CA ASN A 241 2.54 12.17 -9.04
C ASN A 241 3.38 10.95 -8.61
N ILE A 242 4.49 11.22 -7.91
CA ILE A 242 5.43 10.18 -7.47
C ILE A 242 4.77 9.13 -6.56
N GLY A 243 3.75 9.51 -5.80
CA GLY A 243 2.99 8.59 -4.95
C GLY A 243 2.30 7.51 -5.77
N LYS A 244 1.66 7.90 -6.88
CA LYS A 244 1.03 6.97 -7.84
C LYS A 244 2.05 6.03 -8.48
N THR A 245 3.17 6.60 -8.92
CA THR A 245 4.26 5.85 -9.55
C THR A 245 4.82 4.80 -8.61
N LEU A 246 5.19 5.19 -7.39
CA LEU A 246 5.81 4.28 -6.43
C LEU A 246 4.85 3.23 -5.90
N LEU A 247 3.61 3.60 -5.61
CA LEU A 247 2.60 2.63 -5.18
C LEU A 247 2.40 1.54 -6.23
N SER A 248 2.34 1.93 -7.52
CA SER A 248 2.17 0.97 -8.61
C SER A 248 3.39 0.06 -8.78
N LEU A 249 4.61 0.61 -8.71
CA LEU A 249 5.84 -0.16 -8.84
C LEU A 249 6.04 -1.13 -7.68
N GLU A 250 5.77 -0.69 -6.45
CA GLU A 250 5.84 -1.53 -5.26
C GLU A 250 4.89 -2.72 -5.37
N THR A 251 3.61 -2.46 -5.67
CA THR A 251 2.59 -3.49 -5.84
C THR A 251 3.00 -4.51 -6.90
N VAL A 252 3.35 -4.04 -8.11
CA VAL A 252 3.75 -4.93 -9.21
C VAL A 252 4.95 -5.79 -8.82
N PHE A 253 5.96 -5.21 -8.17
CA PHE A 253 7.15 -5.93 -7.75
C PHE A 253 6.83 -7.07 -6.77
N PHE A 254 6.10 -6.78 -5.68
CA PHE A 254 5.77 -7.80 -4.69
C PHE A 254 4.78 -8.84 -5.20
N ASP A 255 3.81 -8.44 -6.02
CA ASP A 255 2.80 -9.37 -6.54
C ASP A 255 3.40 -10.35 -7.55
N VAL A 256 4.35 -9.91 -8.38
CA VAL A 256 5.10 -10.83 -9.25
C VAL A 256 5.89 -11.83 -8.42
N LEU A 257 6.57 -11.40 -7.36
CA LEU A 257 7.27 -12.31 -6.45
C LEU A 257 6.32 -13.34 -5.82
N PHE A 258 5.14 -12.89 -5.40
CA PHE A 258 4.09 -13.69 -4.82
C PHE A 258 3.51 -14.73 -5.78
N ILE A 259 3.29 -14.35 -7.04
CA ILE A 259 2.84 -15.25 -8.12
C ILE A 259 3.92 -16.30 -8.42
N ILE A 260 5.19 -15.89 -8.49
CA ILE A 260 6.32 -16.82 -8.68
C ILE A 260 6.38 -17.81 -7.49
N GLN A 261 6.23 -17.34 -6.26
CA GLN A 261 6.18 -18.21 -5.09
C GLN A 261 5.02 -19.21 -5.16
N HIS A 262 3.83 -18.77 -5.56
CA HIS A 262 2.62 -19.60 -5.56
C HIS A 262 2.59 -20.64 -6.67
N TYR A 263 2.99 -20.27 -7.90
CA TYR A 263 2.86 -21.15 -9.07
C TYR A 263 4.15 -21.88 -9.45
N VAL A 264 5.32 -21.29 -9.17
CA VAL A 264 6.61 -21.84 -9.62
C VAL A 264 7.35 -22.52 -8.47
N LEU A 265 7.53 -21.84 -7.33
CA LEU A 265 8.37 -22.34 -6.25
C LEU A 265 7.63 -23.29 -5.29
N TYR A 266 6.40 -22.96 -4.91
CA TYR A 266 5.61 -23.68 -3.91
C TYR A 266 4.21 -24.04 -4.44
N PRO A 267 4.10 -24.76 -5.58
CA PRO A 267 2.82 -25.12 -6.15
C PRO A 267 2.00 -25.96 -5.16
N VAL A 268 0.75 -25.53 -4.93
CA VAL A 268 -0.17 -26.21 -4.03
C VAL A 268 -0.55 -27.56 -4.66
N LYS A 269 -0.06 -28.65 -4.06
CA LYS A 269 -0.50 -30.01 -4.41
C LYS A 269 -1.93 -30.20 -3.97
N ARG A 270 -2.79 -30.73 -4.85
CA ARG A 270 -4.19 -31.05 -4.53
C ARG A 270 -4.40 -32.55 -4.50
N ASP A 271 -5.25 -33.02 -3.60
CA ASP A 271 -5.69 -34.41 -3.56
C ASP A 271 -6.69 -34.71 -4.68
N GLU A 272 -7.07 -35.98 -4.79
CA GLU A 272 -8.06 -36.50 -5.74
C GLU A 272 -9.45 -35.83 -5.63
N ASN A 273 -9.73 -35.19 -4.49
CA ASN A 273 -10.96 -34.44 -4.22
C ASN A 273 -10.79 -32.91 -4.41
N GLY A 274 -9.63 -32.47 -4.88
CA GLY A 274 -9.32 -31.06 -5.14
C GLY A 274 -8.96 -30.22 -3.90
N LYS A 275 -8.80 -30.82 -2.72
CA LYS A 275 -8.33 -30.12 -1.51
C LYS A 275 -6.82 -29.98 -1.51
N ALA A 276 -6.33 -28.83 -1.04
CA ALA A 276 -4.91 -28.59 -0.88
C ALA A 276 -4.30 -29.58 0.13
N ILE A 277 -3.31 -30.36 -0.30
CA ILE A 277 -2.53 -31.25 0.55
C ILE A 277 -1.58 -30.37 1.35
N ILE A 278 -1.87 -30.20 2.64
CA ILE A 278 -0.96 -29.53 3.57
C ILE A 278 0.14 -30.55 3.89
N SER A 279 1.33 -30.39 3.28
CA SER A 279 2.50 -31.19 3.64
C SER A 279 2.83 -30.91 5.10
N GLU A 280 2.66 -31.94 5.94
CA GLU A 280 2.77 -31.96 7.40
C GLU A 280 4.21 -31.74 7.94
N ARG A 281 5.04 -30.94 7.26
CA ARG A 281 6.44 -30.72 7.64
C ARG A 281 6.65 -29.62 8.68
N VAL A 282 5.58 -28.95 9.13
CA VAL A 282 5.61 -28.04 10.28
C VAL A 282 4.30 -28.23 11.04
N ALA A 283 4.38 -28.89 12.20
CA ALA A 283 3.25 -29.18 13.07
C ALA A 283 2.44 -27.92 13.43
N PRO A 284 1.13 -28.04 13.69
CA PRO A 284 0.36 -26.97 14.32
C PRO A 284 0.91 -26.71 15.73
N LEU A 285 1.06 -25.43 16.10
CA LEU A 285 1.46 -24.99 17.45
C LEU A 285 0.40 -25.26 18.54
N ILE A 286 -0.66 -26.01 18.23
CA ILE A 286 -1.70 -26.39 19.16
C ILE A 286 -1.86 -27.90 19.05
N ARG A 287 -1.30 -28.62 20.01
CA ARG A 287 -1.69 -30.02 20.24
C ARG A 287 -3.15 -30.01 20.70
N PRO A 288 -4.02 -30.87 20.16
CA PRO A 288 -5.28 -31.16 20.82
C PRO A 288 -4.95 -31.65 22.23
N SER A 289 -5.55 -31.03 23.24
CA SER A 289 -5.49 -31.51 24.62
C SER A 289 -5.82 -32.99 24.64
N ASP A 290 -4.90 -33.80 25.17
CA ASP A 290 -5.13 -35.20 25.49
C ASP A 290 -6.43 -35.29 26.30
N LYS A 291 -7.38 -36.10 25.82
CA LYS A 291 -8.51 -36.54 26.65
C LYS A 291 -7.95 -37.53 27.66
N PRO A 292 -8.35 -37.47 28.95
CA PRO A 292 -8.05 -38.55 29.87
C PRO A 292 -8.82 -39.80 29.41
N GLU A 293 -8.10 -40.88 29.10
CA GLU A 293 -8.69 -42.21 29.05
C GLU A 293 -9.13 -42.57 30.48
N GLU A 294 -10.42 -42.84 30.63
CA GLU A 294 -11.03 -43.38 31.83
C GLU A 294 -10.49 -44.80 32.06
N ASP A 295 -9.77 -44.99 33.16
CA ASP A 295 -9.58 -46.30 33.77
C ASP A 295 -10.96 -46.86 34.15
N ASN A 296 -11.36 -47.96 33.51
CA ASN A 296 -12.44 -48.81 33.98
C ASN A 296 -11.97 -50.28 33.96
N VAL A 297 -11.78 -50.79 35.18
CA VAL A 297 -11.82 -52.17 35.72
C VAL A 297 -12.00 -53.32 34.73
#